data_AF-A0A8H3C0Y3-F1
#
_entry.id   AF-A0A8H3C0Y3-F1
#
_cell.length_a   1.000
_cell.length_b   1.000
_cell.length_c   1.000
_cell.angle_alpha   90.00
_cell.angle_beta   90.00
_cell.angle_gamma   90.00
#
_symmetry.space_group_name_H-M   'P 1'
#
loop_
_entity.id
_entity.type
_entity.pdbx_description
1 polymer ?
#
loop_
_entity_poly.entity_id
_entity_poly.type
_entity_poly.pdbx_seq_one_letter_code
_entity_poly.pdbx_strand_id
1 'polypeptide(L)'
;MADILAPTVAEMTLTTSPLMMGTDMLPSSPSDAGDNALVSISTRFHMGERDMQDADIVLFSTDNVFFYSHRSTLLRESANQFGGLLMENDEMDEEVDVSKPMAGLDLTAPTPTLVVVPYPADVVNVILHLIYGFPVQRYQPPASVLRQVLPALVALGYNLHAFVTPHSELFLLLVQAAASNPLPMYTLAAQHSLEQLAVAISPFTLSGPLSDITDEMAQQMGPIYLKRLFFLHLGRTDALKRLLLPPPVPHPLTPGFECDVDAQKALARAWALACAYVVVEGRPDSLAASLIPLGAHLRCSLCRRSMEERVNSLLSGWNAVKCTI
;
A
#
# COMPACT_ATOMS: atom_id res chain seq x y z
N MET A 1 9.10 -38.23 57.96
CA MET A 1 10.48 -38.72 58.10
C MET A 1 11.11 -38.67 56.72
N ALA A 2 12.21 -37.91 56.60
CA ALA A 2 13.19 -37.85 55.52
C ALA A 2 12.82 -37.19 54.17
N ASP A 3 13.48 -36.05 53.95
CA ASP A 3 13.85 -35.37 52.71
C ASP A 3 14.43 -36.29 51.61
N ILE A 4 14.48 -35.80 50.37
CA ILE A 4 15.74 -35.63 49.58
C ILE A 4 15.46 -35.03 48.18
N LEU A 5 16.02 -33.83 48.01
CA LEU A 5 16.65 -33.15 46.86
C LEU A 5 16.31 -33.46 45.39
N ALA A 6 16.10 -32.36 44.66
CA ALA A 6 16.26 -32.19 43.21
C ALA A 6 17.73 -32.22 42.75
N PRO A 7 18.02 -32.50 41.47
CA PRO A 7 19.31 -32.20 40.87
C PRO A 7 19.27 -30.96 39.96
N THR A 8 20.34 -30.20 40.10
CA THR A 8 20.76 -28.96 39.44
C THR A 8 21.25 -29.21 38.00
N VAL A 9 20.97 -28.27 37.10
CA VAL A 9 21.49 -28.21 35.73
C VAL A 9 22.71 -27.28 35.71
N ALA A 10 23.75 -27.75 35.02
CA ALA A 10 25.08 -27.15 34.95
C ALA A 10 25.12 -25.82 34.16
N GLU A 11 25.99 -24.95 34.66
CA GLU A 11 26.39 -23.66 34.11
C GLU A 11 27.21 -23.81 32.82
N MET A 12 26.93 -22.95 31.83
CA MET A 12 27.87 -22.61 30.75
C MET A 12 28.25 -21.14 30.89
N THR A 13 29.50 -20.93 31.29
CA THR A 13 30.19 -19.66 31.41
C THR A 13 30.68 -19.20 30.03
N LEU A 14 30.36 -17.97 29.65
CA LEU A 14 31.08 -17.25 28.60
C LEU A 14 31.79 -16.05 29.22
N THR A 15 33.08 -16.03 28.97
CA THR A 15 34.13 -15.15 29.47
C THR A 15 34.00 -13.73 28.93
N THR A 16 33.83 -12.75 29.83
CA THR A 16 34.16 -11.33 29.61
C THR A 16 35.51 -11.03 30.23
N SER A 17 36.43 -10.46 29.44
CA SER A 17 37.65 -9.82 29.95
C SER A 17 37.55 -8.29 29.89
N PRO A 18 38.31 -7.58 30.76
CA PRO A 18 38.08 -6.19 31.16
C PRO A 18 39.07 -5.21 30.50
N LEU A 19 39.08 -3.94 30.97
CA LEU A 19 40.05 -2.81 30.82
C LEU A 19 39.30 -1.53 30.35
N MET A 20 39.39 -0.32 30.92
CA MET A 20 40.19 0.34 31.96
C MET A 20 39.38 1.51 32.56
N MET A 21 39.75 1.92 33.79
CA MET A 21 39.18 3.01 34.58
C MET A 21 40.12 4.23 34.57
N GLY A 22 39.56 5.45 34.64
CA GLY A 22 40.26 6.74 34.85
C GLY A 22 39.81 7.79 33.82
N THR A 23 39.38 9.01 34.15
CA THR A 23 39.59 9.83 35.35
C THR A 23 38.56 10.98 35.32
N ASP A 24 38.07 11.40 36.49
CA ASP A 24 37.26 12.61 36.69
C ASP A 24 37.98 13.89 36.22
N MET A 25 37.29 14.74 35.47
CA MET A 25 37.57 16.18 35.40
C MET A 25 36.27 16.99 35.26
N LEU A 26 36.18 18.01 36.11
CA LEU A 26 35.08 18.95 36.35
C LEU A 26 34.62 19.75 35.10
N PRO A 27 33.40 20.34 35.13
CA PRO A 27 32.80 21.02 34.00
C PRO A 27 33.42 22.41 33.80
N SER A 28 33.80 22.70 32.55
CA SER A 28 34.15 24.06 32.09
C SER A 28 32.89 24.75 31.56
N SER A 29 32.72 26.00 31.96
CA SER A 29 31.58 26.90 31.74
C SER A 29 31.11 27.06 30.29
N PRO A 30 29.86 27.53 30.06
CA PRO A 30 29.26 27.64 28.73
C PRO A 30 29.66 28.96 28.06
N SER A 31 30.27 28.90 26.88
CA SER A 31 30.36 30.06 25.98
C SER A 31 30.67 29.61 24.56
N ASP A 32 29.63 29.20 23.82
CA ASP A 32 29.34 29.72 22.48
C ASP A 32 28.05 29.04 21.99
N ALA A 33 26.90 29.52 22.47
CA ALA A 33 25.62 29.21 21.86
C ALA A 33 25.44 30.15 20.65
N GLY A 34 26.28 29.95 19.62
CA GLY A 34 25.79 30.17 18.28
C GLY A 34 24.81 29.03 18.02
N ASP A 35 23.52 29.33 17.98
CA ASP A 35 22.48 28.39 17.55
C ASP A 35 22.88 27.88 16.16
N ASN A 36 23.63 26.77 16.12
CA ASN A 36 23.88 26.00 14.93
C ASN A 36 22.56 25.27 14.67
N ALA A 37 21.55 26.02 14.22
CA ALA A 37 20.27 25.50 13.84
C ALA A 37 20.55 24.37 12.85
N LEU A 38 20.35 23.13 13.28
CA LEU A 38 20.61 21.95 12.46
C LEU A 38 19.58 22.00 11.32
N VAL A 39 20.00 22.55 10.18
CA VAL A 39 19.17 22.65 8.98
C VAL A 39 19.01 21.25 8.41
N SER A 40 17.76 20.76 8.35
CA SER A 40 17.45 19.48 7.72
C SER A 40 17.23 19.69 6.22
N ILE A 41 18.05 19.07 5.38
CA ILE A 41 17.99 19.21 3.92
C ILE A 41 17.76 17.83 3.31
N SER A 42 16.93 17.75 2.27
CA SER A 42 16.74 16.54 1.48
C SER A 42 18.08 16.00 0.96
N THR A 43 18.29 14.68 1.09
CA THR A 43 19.48 13.99 0.58
C THR A 43 19.54 13.87 -0.93
N ARG A 44 18.46 14.16 -1.66
CA ARG A 44 18.42 14.14 -3.14
C ARG A 44 18.21 15.51 -3.75
N PHE A 45 17.46 16.37 -3.07
CA PHE A 45 17.13 17.72 -3.54
C PHE A 45 17.95 18.74 -2.77
N HIS A 46 19.27 18.76 -2.98
CA HIS A 46 20.20 19.71 -2.38
C HIS A 46 21.28 20.15 -3.37
N MET A 47 21.88 21.33 -3.18
CA MET A 47 22.88 21.92 -4.08
C MET A 47 24.19 21.11 -4.25
N GLY A 48 24.37 20.02 -3.49
CA GLY A 48 25.51 19.11 -3.68
C GLY A 48 25.31 18.14 -4.85
N GLU A 49 24.06 17.89 -5.24
CA GLU A 49 23.73 17.08 -6.40
C GLU A 49 23.92 17.87 -7.69
N ARG A 50 24.58 17.27 -8.70
CA ARG A 50 24.91 17.96 -9.95
C ARG A 50 23.70 18.55 -10.66
N ASP A 51 22.59 17.82 -10.65
CA ASP A 51 21.36 18.24 -11.32
C ASP A 51 20.61 19.33 -10.55
N MET A 52 21.05 19.73 -9.35
CA MET A 52 20.38 20.69 -8.46
C MET A 52 21.23 21.94 -8.17
N GLN A 53 22.38 22.10 -8.83
CA GLN A 53 23.31 23.22 -8.58
C GLN A 53 22.75 24.57 -9.06
N ASP A 54 21.86 24.53 -10.05
CA ASP A 54 21.17 25.66 -10.65
C ASP A 54 19.74 25.84 -10.12
N ALA A 55 19.41 25.20 -8.99
CA ALA A 55 18.11 25.33 -8.34
C ALA A 55 17.79 26.80 -7.99
N ASP A 56 16.69 27.30 -8.52
CA ASP A 56 16.19 28.68 -8.34
C ASP A 56 15.08 28.77 -7.27
N ILE A 57 14.64 27.63 -6.72
CA ILE A 57 13.61 27.55 -5.69
C ILE A 57 14.04 26.60 -4.57
N VAL A 58 13.74 27.00 -3.32
CA VAL A 58 13.79 26.12 -2.16
C VAL A 58 12.38 25.93 -1.61
N LEU A 59 11.89 24.69 -1.63
CA LEU A 59 10.64 24.33 -0.95
C LEU A 59 10.91 24.01 0.52
N PHE A 60 10.06 24.50 1.41
CA PHE A 60 10.14 24.28 2.85
C PHE A 60 8.90 23.53 3.35
N SER A 61 9.11 22.28 3.80
CA SER A 61 8.04 21.40 4.27
C SER A 61 7.56 21.75 5.69
N THR A 62 6.40 21.20 6.09
CA THR A 62 5.79 21.45 7.40
C THR A 62 6.59 20.90 8.59
N ASP A 63 7.47 19.94 8.33
CA ASP A 63 8.38 19.28 9.28
C ASP A 63 9.82 19.81 9.17
N ASN A 64 9.99 21.02 8.63
CA ASN A 64 11.22 21.80 8.59
C ASN A 64 12.34 21.18 7.74
N VAL A 65 12.01 20.56 6.61
CA VAL A 65 12.99 20.04 5.64
C VAL A 65 13.02 20.93 4.39
N PHE A 66 14.24 21.27 3.96
CA PHE A 66 14.47 22.06 2.76
C PHE A 66 14.69 21.17 1.53
N PHE A 67 14.09 21.55 0.41
CA PHE A 67 14.21 20.87 -0.88
C PHE A 67 14.57 21.87 -1.98
N TYR A 68 15.73 21.69 -2.61
CA TYR A 68 16.16 22.50 -3.75
C TYR A 68 15.51 22.00 -5.04
N SER A 69 14.97 22.92 -5.84
CA SER A 69 14.18 22.60 -7.03
C SER A 69 14.22 23.73 -8.08
N HIS A 70 13.60 23.47 -9.23
CA HIS A 70 13.55 24.36 -10.38
C HIS A 70 12.12 24.81 -10.65
N ARG A 71 11.87 26.12 -10.63
CA ARG A 71 10.58 26.73 -10.98
C ARG A 71 10.06 26.22 -12.32
N SER A 72 10.92 26.24 -13.33
CA SER A 72 10.59 25.78 -14.69
C SER A 72 10.16 24.32 -14.76
N THR A 73 10.68 23.48 -13.86
CA THR A 73 10.33 22.05 -13.79
C THR A 73 9.03 21.85 -13.03
N LEU A 74 8.83 22.55 -11.91
CA LEU A 74 7.59 22.51 -11.12
C LEU A 74 6.37 23.11 -11.86
N LEU A 75 6.59 24.06 -12.77
CA LEU A 75 5.51 24.68 -13.53
C LEU A 75 5.16 23.95 -14.83
N ARG A 76 6.05 23.08 -15.34
CA ARG A 76 5.91 22.46 -16.67
C ARG A 76 4.57 21.74 -16.88
N GLU A 77 4.16 20.96 -15.90
CA GLU A 77 2.95 20.12 -15.97
C GLU A 77 1.86 20.56 -14.98
N SER A 78 2.10 21.64 -14.22
CA SER A 78 1.14 22.16 -13.25
C SER A 78 0.17 23.14 -13.92
N ALA A 79 -1.12 22.84 -13.85
CA ALA A 79 -2.17 23.68 -14.44
C ALA A 79 -2.56 24.89 -13.56
N ASN A 80 -2.06 24.98 -12.33
CA ASN A 80 -2.45 26.02 -11.35
C ASN A 80 -1.25 26.67 -10.67
N GLN A 81 -0.10 26.73 -11.36
CA GLN A 81 1.12 27.38 -10.86
C GLN A 81 1.59 26.80 -9.51
N PHE A 82 1.62 25.47 -9.43
CA PHE A 82 2.01 24.70 -8.26
C PHE A 82 1.15 25.04 -7.03
N GLY A 83 -0.18 25.03 -7.20
CA GLY A 83 -1.14 25.41 -6.16
C GLY A 83 -1.20 26.91 -5.87
N GLY A 84 -0.79 27.75 -6.81
CA GLY A 84 -0.63 29.20 -6.63
C GLY A 84 0.54 29.58 -5.73
N LEU A 85 1.42 28.63 -5.38
CA LEU A 85 2.60 28.89 -4.56
C LEU A 85 3.73 29.57 -5.35
N LEU A 86 3.68 29.44 -6.68
CA LEU A 86 4.71 29.95 -7.60
C LEU A 86 4.14 31.04 -8.52
N MET A 87 3.28 31.92 -8.02
CA MET A 87 2.85 33.09 -8.79
C MET A 87 4.08 33.93 -9.18
N GLU A 88 4.05 34.54 -10.35
CA GLU A 88 4.98 35.62 -10.69
C GLU A 88 4.50 36.85 -9.93
N ASN A 89 5.29 37.34 -8.97
CA ASN A 89 5.06 38.66 -8.44
C ASN A 89 5.43 39.65 -9.56
N ASP A 90 4.43 40.16 -10.28
CA ASP A 90 4.58 41.33 -11.17
C ASP A 90 4.91 42.61 -10.39
N GLU A 91 4.99 42.55 -9.06
CA GLU A 91 5.34 43.67 -8.19
C GLU A 91 6.84 43.69 -7.90
N MET A 92 7.66 44.11 -8.88
CA MET A 92 8.87 44.90 -8.68
C MET A 92 9.50 45.37 -10.01
N ASP A 93 8.71 46.02 -10.86
CA ASP A 93 9.17 47.25 -11.52
C ASP A 93 9.06 48.41 -10.49
N GLU A 94 9.65 48.25 -9.30
CA GLU A 94 9.89 49.38 -8.41
C GLU A 94 11.03 50.18 -9.04
N GLU A 95 10.69 51.38 -9.47
CA GLU A 95 11.58 52.37 -10.09
C GLU A 95 13.00 52.30 -9.53
N VAL A 96 13.95 51.98 -10.41
CA VAL A 96 15.38 52.03 -10.11
C VAL A 96 15.75 53.47 -9.74
N ASP A 97 15.80 53.77 -8.43
CA ASP A 97 16.34 55.02 -7.91
C ASP A 97 17.84 55.07 -8.25
N VAL A 98 18.18 55.87 -9.27
CA VAL A 98 19.51 56.07 -9.85
C VAL A 98 20.52 56.74 -8.89
N SER A 99 20.17 56.89 -7.61
CA SER A 99 20.89 57.71 -6.64
C SER A 99 21.73 56.93 -5.62
N LYS A 100 21.76 55.58 -5.66
CA LYS A 100 22.56 54.78 -4.72
C LYS A 100 23.88 54.31 -5.35
N PRO A 101 25.04 54.52 -4.71
CA PRO A 101 26.32 54.06 -5.25
C PRO A 101 26.40 52.52 -5.21
N MET A 102 26.76 51.92 -6.34
CA MET A 102 27.10 50.50 -6.49
C MET A 102 28.23 50.12 -5.52
N ALA A 103 27.86 49.57 -4.36
CA ALA A 103 28.78 48.77 -3.57
C ALA A 103 28.85 47.38 -4.21
N GLY A 104 29.96 47.12 -4.91
CA GLY A 104 30.21 45.87 -5.59
C GLY A 104 30.25 44.68 -4.64
N LEU A 105 29.34 43.74 -4.86
CA LEU A 105 29.60 42.31 -4.74
C LEU A 105 28.95 41.64 -5.97
N ASP A 106 29.76 41.32 -6.98
CA ASP A 106 29.39 40.33 -7.98
C ASP A 106 29.27 38.97 -7.27
N LEU A 107 28.05 38.60 -6.89
CA LEU A 107 27.65 37.23 -6.58
C LEU A 107 26.60 36.85 -7.62
N THR A 108 27.06 36.44 -8.80
CA THR A 108 26.25 36.18 -10.00
C THR A 108 25.46 34.86 -9.93
N ALA A 109 24.91 34.51 -8.77
CA ALA A 109 23.91 33.45 -8.64
C ALA A 109 22.67 34.04 -7.97
N PRO A 110 21.49 34.02 -8.63
CA PRO A 110 20.26 34.44 -7.98
C PRO A 110 20.05 33.59 -6.73
N THR A 111 19.87 34.24 -5.58
CA THR A 111 19.49 33.53 -4.35
C THR A 111 18.16 32.82 -4.58
N PRO A 112 18.05 31.51 -4.31
CA PRO A 112 16.83 30.78 -4.64
C PRO A 112 15.66 31.28 -3.80
N THR A 113 14.48 31.33 -4.42
CA THR A 113 13.26 31.82 -3.76
C THR A 113 12.76 30.75 -2.80
N LEU A 114 12.52 31.13 -1.53
CA LEU A 114 11.98 30.23 -0.52
C LEU A 114 10.44 30.18 -0.61
N VAL A 115 9.89 28.97 -0.71
CA VAL A 115 8.46 28.72 -0.84
C VAL A 115 8.02 27.69 0.21
N VAL A 116 7.07 28.04 1.06
CA VAL A 116 6.53 27.12 2.08
C VAL A 116 5.46 26.24 1.45
N VAL A 117 5.57 24.93 1.63
CA VAL A 117 4.60 23.95 1.12
C VAL A 117 3.79 23.34 2.26
N PRO A 118 2.46 23.16 2.13
CA PRO A 118 1.60 22.66 3.19
C PRO A 118 1.63 21.12 3.32
N TYR A 119 2.79 20.51 3.11
CA TYR A 119 2.96 19.06 3.10
C TYR A 119 4.19 18.60 3.90
N PRO A 120 4.16 17.40 4.51
CA PRO A 120 5.33 16.79 5.16
C PRO A 120 6.43 16.44 4.16
N ALA A 121 7.67 16.36 4.64
CA ALA A 121 8.86 16.08 3.83
C ALA A 121 8.72 14.82 2.99
N ASP A 122 8.20 13.73 3.55
CA ASP A 122 8.05 12.46 2.81
C ASP A 122 7.11 12.59 1.60
N VAL A 123 6.04 13.37 1.74
CA VAL A 123 5.07 13.61 0.65
C VAL A 123 5.71 14.49 -0.42
N VAL A 124 6.36 15.58 -0.01
CA VAL A 124 7.09 16.48 -0.92
C VAL A 124 8.18 15.73 -1.66
N ASN A 125 8.94 14.88 -0.97
CA ASN A 125 10.00 14.07 -1.55
C ASN A 125 9.46 13.16 -2.67
N VAL A 126 8.37 12.42 -2.41
CA VAL A 126 7.75 11.57 -3.45
C VAL A 126 7.27 12.41 -4.63
N ILE A 127 6.59 13.53 -4.38
CA ILE A 127 6.09 14.43 -5.44
C ILE A 127 7.24 14.94 -6.32
N LEU A 128 8.34 15.40 -5.72
CA LEU A 128 9.49 15.88 -6.47
C LEU A 128 10.15 14.75 -7.28
N HIS A 129 10.26 13.54 -6.74
CA HIS A 129 10.76 12.39 -7.51
C HIS A 129 9.91 12.13 -8.75
N LEU A 130 8.58 12.19 -8.61
CA LEU A 130 7.66 12.00 -9.71
C LEU A 130 7.79 13.10 -10.78
N ILE A 131 7.85 14.37 -10.36
CA ILE A 131 7.96 15.51 -11.28
C ILE A 131 9.29 15.49 -12.05
N TYR A 132 10.39 15.12 -11.37
CA TYR A 132 11.71 15.05 -11.98
C TYR A 132 11.97 13.72 -12.73
N GLY A 133 11.06 12.76 -12.64
CA GLY A 133 11.25 11.43 -13.24
C GLY A 133 12.34 10.59 -12.56
N PHE A 134 12.61 10.84 -11.28
CA PHE A 134 13.55 10.05 -10.49
C PHE A 134 12.87 8.82 -9.86
N PRO A 135 13.60 7.69 -9.68
CA PRO A 135 13.02 6.49 -9.10
C PRO A 135 12.51 6.73 -7.66
N VAL A 136 11.24 6.42 -7.42
CA VAL A 136 10.58 6.52 -6.10
C VAL A 136 10.78 5.23 -5.30
N GLN A 137 10.93 4.08 -5.98
CA GLN A 137 10.95 2.76 -5.36
C GLN A 137 12.00 2.61 -4.24
N ARG A 138 13.14 3.32 -4.36
CA ARG A 138 14.24 3.28 -3.37
C ARG A 138 13.84 3.81 -2.00
N TYR A 139 12.86 4.70 -1.94
CA TYR A 139 12.41 5.34 -0.70
C TYR A 139 11.38 4.51 0.05
N GLN A 140 10.76 3.52 -0.60
CA GLN A 140 9.72 2.66 -0.02
C GLN A 140 8.70 3.43 0.83
N PRO A 141 8.00 4.43 0.25
CA PRO A 141 7.10 5.27 1.02
C PRO A 141 5.98 4.43 1.65
N PRO A 142 5.65 4.67 2.94
CA PRO A 142 4.59 3.94 3.59
C PRO A 142 3.22 4.28 2.98
N ALA A 143 2.23 3.39 3.16
CA ALA A 143 0.88 3.59 2.62
C ALA A 143 0.23 4.90 3.08
N SER A 144 0.54 5.36 4.30
CA SER A 144 0.08 6.66 4.83
C SER A 144 0.58 7.86 4.01
N VAL A 145 1.81 7.80 3.49
CA VAL A 145 2.40 8.83 2.62
C VAL A 145 1.78 8.74 1.22
N LEU A 146 1.69 7.54 0.65
CA LEU A 146 1.10 7.34 -0.68
C LEU A 146 -0.36 7.83 -0.77
N ARG A 147 -1.14 7.70 0.32
CA ARG A 147 -2.51 8.24 0.38
C ARG A 147 -2.57 9.77 0.33
N GLN A 148 -1.52 10.46 0.74
CA GLN A 148 -1.44 11.92 0.72
C GLN A 148 -0.87 12.46 -0.61
N VAL A 149 -0.09 11.65 -1.33
CA VAL A 149 0.56 12.05 -2.59
C VAL A 149 -0.46 12.38 -3.69
N LEU A 150 -1.50 11.55 -3.90
CA LEU A 150 -2.46 11.81 -4.98
C LEU A 150 -3.29 13.10 -4.75
N PRO A 151 -3.89 13.34 -3.56
CA PRO A 151 -4.57 14.60 -3.29
C PRO A 151 -3.64 15.81 -3.38
N ALA A 152 -2.38 15.67 -2.94
CA ALA A 152 -1.38 16.73 -3.02
C ALA A 152 -1.01 17.07 -4.46
N LEU A 153 -0.79 16.08 -5.33
CA LEU A 153 -0.56 16.30 -6.77
C LEU A 153 -1.72 17.07 -7.41
N VAL A 154 -2.97 16.68 -7.12
CA VAL A 154 -4.16 17.38 -7.64
C VAL A 154 -4.21 18.82 -7.14
N ALA A 155 -3.98 19.04 -5.84
CA ALA A 155 -3.97 20.38 -5.25
C ALA A 155 -2.85 21.27 -5.84
N LEU A 156 -1.70 20.68 -6.16
CA LEU A 156 -0.59 21.34 -6.85
C LEU A 156 -0.79 21.43 -8.38
N GLY A 157 -1.97 21.08 -8.90
CA GLY A 157 -2.39 21.28 -10.28
C GLY A 157 -1.93 20.23 -11.27
N TYR A 158 -1.46 19.08 -10.81
CA TYR A 158 -0.99 18.01 -11.67
C TYR A 158 -2.10 17.06 -12.08
N ASN A 159 -2.06 16.62 -13.33
CA ASN A 159 -2.95 15.58 -13.83
C ASN A 159 -2.47 14.19 -13.40
N LEU A 160 -3.23 13.53 -12.51
CA LEU A 160 -2.89 12.20 -12.00
C LEU A 160 -2.75 11.13 -13.09
N HIS A 161 -3.46 11.26 -14.22
CA HIS A 161 -3.35 10.30 -15.32
C HIS A 161 -1.96 10.29 -15.98
N ALA A 162 -1.17 11.36 -15.83
CA ALA A 162 0.21 11.40 -16.31
C ALA A 162 1.17 10.59 -15.41
N PHE A 163 0.88 10.52 -14.11
CA PHE A 163 1.74 9.87 -13.12
C PHE A 163 1.31 8.44 -12.78
N VAL A 164 0.01 8.14 -12.87
CA VAL A 164 -0.59 6.85 -12.51
C VAL A 164 -0.99 6.09 -13.78
N THR A 165 0.01 5.81 -14.62
CA THR A 165 -0.18 4.92 -15.78
C THR A 165 0.03 3.47 -15.37
N PRO A 166 -0.60 2.49 -16.05
CA PRO A 166 -0.17 1.11 -15.94
C PRO A 166 1.34 1.06 -16.18
N HIS A 167 2.08 0.42 -15.27
CA HIS A 167 3.55 0.24 -15.31
C HIS A 167 4.38 1.43 -14.80
N SER A 168 3.76 2.56 -14.43
CA SER A 168 4.47 3.60 -13.66
C SER A 168 4.89 3.07 -12.28
N GLU A 169 6.00 3.59 -11.74
CA GLU A 169 6.45 3.21 -10.39
C GLU A 169 5.40 3.54 -9.33
N LEU A 170 4.74 4.71 -9.45
CA LEU A 170 3.69 5.11 -8.53
C LEU A 170 2.51 4.13 -8.55
N PHE A 171 2.09 3.68 -9.73
CA PHE A 171 1.03 2.68 -9.85
C PHE A 171 1.40 1.39 -9.12
N LEU A 172 2.62 0.88 -9.33
CA LEU A 172 3.08 -0.35 -8.69
C LEU A 172 3.19 -0.21 -7.17
N LEU A 173 3.69 0.94 -6.67
CA LEU A 173 3.75 1.24 -5.24
C LEU A 173 2.35 1.31 -4.61
N LEU A 174 1.38 1.93 -5.30
CA LEU A 174 -0.01 2.00 -4.83
C LEU A 174 -0.66 0.62 -4.77
N VAL A 175 -0.43 -0.23 -5.78
CA VAL A 175 -0.91 -1.63 -5.79
C VAL A 175 -0.26 -2.44 -4.67
N GLN A 176 1.05 -2.29 -4.45
CA GLN A 176 1.76 -2.96 -3.37
C GLN A 176 1.24 -2.54 -1.99
N ALA A 177 1.02 -1.25 -1.77
CA ALA A 177 0.45 -0.75 -0.53
C ALA A 177 -0.99 -1.25 -0.29
N ALA A 178 -1.78 -1.41 -1.35
CA ALA A 178 -3.13 -1.94 -1.28
C ALA A 178 -3.20 -3.40 -0.76
N ALA A 179 -2.13 -4.20 -0.92
CA ALA A 179 -2.10 -5.55 -0.35
C ALA A 179 -2.23 -5.56 1.19
N SER A 180 -1.80 -4.49 1.87
CA SER A 180 -1.93 -4.33 3.32
C SER A 180 -3.19 -3.57 3.75
N ASN A 181 -3.64 -2.61 2.94
CA ASN A 181 -4.74 -1.71 3.27
C ASN A 181 -5.64 -1.52 2.03
N PRO A 182 -6.42 -2.55 1.63
CA PRO A 182 -7.08 -2.58 0.33
C PRO A 182 -8.22 -1.56 0.20
N LEU A 183 -9.11 -1.46 1.20
CA LEU A 183 -10.28 -0.59 1.12
C LEU A 183 -9.89 0.91 1.03
N PRO A 184 -9.00 1.47 1.89
CA PRO A 184 -8.60 2.87 1.76
C PRO A 184 -7.92 3.19 0.42
N MET A 185 -7.13 2.25 -0.11
CA MET A 185 -6.43 2.45 -1.39
C MET A 185 -7.39 2.36 -2.58
N TYR A 186 -8.38 1.45 -2.51
CA TYR A 186 -9.47 1.40 -3.49
C TYR A 186 -10.30 2.68 -3.47
N THR A 187 -10.65 3.17 -2.28
CA THR A 187 -11.36 4.46 -2.11
C THR A 187 -10.61 5.61 -2.75
N LEU A 188 -9.30 5.70 -2.51
CA LEU A 188 -8.45 6.74 -3.08
C LEU A 188 -8.43 6.67 -4.62
N ALA A 189 -8.29 5.47 -5.19
CA ALA A 189 -8.34 5.29 -6.64
C ALA A 189 -9.71 5.72 -7.21
N ALA A 190 -10.80 5.33 -6.55
CA ALA A 190 -12.16 5.67 -6.94
C ALA A 190 -12.45 7.18 -6.85
N GLN A 191 -12.01 7.83 -5.76
CA GLN A 191 -12.18 9.27 -5.53
C GLN A 191 -11.61 10.12 -6.68
N HIS A 192 -10.49 9.65 -7.25
CA HIS A 192 -9.82 10.32 -8.36
C HIS A 192 -10.14 9.70 -9.73
N SER A 193 -11.14 8.81 -9.82
CA SER A 193 -11.55 8.13 -11.06
C SER A 193 -10.41 7.41 -11.79
N LEU A 194 -9.45 6.85 -11.03
CA LEU A 194 -8.30 6.11 -11.54
C LEU A 194 -8.70 4.66 -11.84
N GLU A 195 -9.41 4.46 -12.94
CA GLU A 195 -10.04 3.19 -13.31
C GLU A 195 -9.08 2.00 -13.30
N GLN A 196 -7.92 2.11 -13.96
CA GLN A 196 -6.95 1.02 -14.05
C GLN A 196 -6.39 0.63 -12.67
N LEU A 197 -6.23 1.60 -11.78
CA LEU A 197 -5.77 1.37 -10.41
C LEU A 197 -6.87 0.72 -9.57
N ALA A 198 -8.12 1.20 -9.69
CA ALA A 198 -9.26 0.60 -9.00
C ALA A 198 -9.47 -0.87 -9.41
N VAL A 199 -9.35 -1.19 -10.71
CA VAL A 199 -9.40 -2.57 -11.22
C VAL A 199 -8.27 -3.42 -10.62
N ALA A 200 -7.03 -2.92 -10.60
CA ALA A 200 -5.89 -3.64 -10.05
C ALA A 200 -5.98 -3.86 -8.53
N ILE A 201 -6.61 -2.94 -7.80
CA ILE A 201 -6.77 -3.03 -6.34
C ILE A 201 -7.95 -3.94 -5.94
N SER A 202 -9.01 -4.00 -6.77
CA SER A 202 -10.25 -4.70 -6.44
C SER A 202 -10.13 -6.18 -6.01
N PRO A 203 -9.15 -6.98 -6.46
CA PRO A 203 -8.98 -8.34 -5.93
C PRO A 203 -8.60 -8.37 -4.46
N PHE A 204 -7.84 -7.39 -3.97
CA PHE A 204 -7.38 -7.35 -2.58
C PHE A 204 -8.52 -7.02 -1.61
N THR A 205 -9.59 -6.37 -2.07
CA THR A 205 -10.76 -6.06 -1.24
C THR A 205 -11.58 -7.30 -0.93
N LEU A 206 -11.46 -8.36 -1.74
CA LEU A 206 -12.20 -9.62 -1.57
C LEU A 206 -11.90 -10.34 -0.25
N SER A 207 -10.73 -10.08 0.34
CA SER A 207 -10.31 -10.65 1.62
C SER A 207 -11.01 -10.03 2.83
N GLY A 208 -11.57 -8.82 2.68
CA GLY A 208 -12.23 -8.07 3.74
C GLY A 208 -13.76 -8.09 3.65
N PRO A 209 -14.48 -7.95 4.77
CA PRO A 209 -15.93 -7.82 4.74
C PRO A 209 -16.34 -6.43 4.25
N LEU A 210 -17.44 -6.36 3.51
CA LEU A 210 -18.00 -5.08 3.03
C LEU A 210 -18.56 -4.20 4.16
N SER A 211 -18.74 -4.75 5.37
CA SER A 211 -19.18 -4.00 6.56
C SER A 211 -18.17 -2.95 7.01
N ASP A 212 -16.91 -3.07 6.59
CA ASP A 212 -15.83 -2.17 7.00
C ASP A 212 -15.84 -0.86 6.17
N ILE A 213 -16.72 -0.75 5.17
CA ILE A 213 -16.89 0.47 4.38
C ILE A 213 -17.69 1.47 5.22
N THR A 214 -17.04 2.56 5.60
CA THR A 214 -17.69 3.68 6.31
C THR A 214 -18.46 4.58 5.33
N ASP A 215 -19.35 5.42 5.87
CA ASP A 215 -20.11 6.39 5.07
C ASP A 215 -19.18 7.38 4.34
N GLU A 216 -18.07 7.78 4.98
CA GLU A 216 -17.07 8.66 4.36
C GLU A 216 -16.39 7.97 3.18
N MET A 217 -16.06 6.68 3.31
CA MET A 217 -15.46 5.91 2.22
C MET A 217 -16.46 5.73 1.07
N ALA A 218 -17.73 5.47 1.38
CA ALA A 218 -18.78 5.35 0.38
C ALA A 218 -18.98 6.67 -0.40
N GLN A 219 -18.93 7.81 0.30
CA GLN A 219 -19.00 9.13 -0.32
C GLN A 219 -17.79 9.40 -1.22
N GLN A 220 -16.58 9.08 -0.75
CA GLN A 220 -15.33 9.26 -1.51
C GLN A 220 -15.28 8.37 -2.76
N MET A 221 -15.68 7.09 -2.66
CA MET A 221 -15.74 6.19 -3.81
C MET A 221 -16.73 6.68 -4.87
N GLY A 222 -17.84 7.26 -4.42
CA GLY A 222 -18.98 7.57 -5.27
C GLY A 222 -19.76 6.32 -5.70
N PRO A 223 -20.97 6.51 -6.27
CA PRO A 223 -21.93 5.43 -6.51
C PRO A 223 -21.45 4.39 -7.53
N ILE A 224 -20.63 4.78 -8.51
CA ILE A 224 -20.18 3.89 -9.58
C ILE A 224 -19.21 2.84 -9.03
N TYR A 225 -18.14 3.28 -8.37
CA TYR A 225 -17.11 2.38 -7.82
C TYR A 225 -17.64 1.59 -6.63
N LEU A 226 -18.51 2.18 -5.81
CA LEU A 226 -19.19 1.47 -4.72
C LEU A 226 -20.06 0.34 -5.25
N LYS A 227 -20.94 0.63 -6.24
CA LYS A 227 -21.78 -0.40 -6.86
C LYS A 227 -20.93 -1.52 -7.44
N ARG A 228 -19.87 -1.22 -8.18
CA ARG A 228 -19.01 -2.23 -8.80
C ARG A 228 -18.34 -3.13 -7.76
N LEU A 229 -17.87 -2.56 -6.65
CA LEU A 229 -17.30 -3.32 -5.54
C LEU A 229 -18.33 -4.28 -4.93
N PHE A 230 -19.53 -3.80 -4.61
CA PHE A 230 -20.60 -4.65 -4.07
C PHE A 230 -21.00 -5.77 -5.04
N PHE A 231 -21.14 -5.47 -6.33
CA PHE A 231 -21.48 -6.48 -7.34
C PHE A 231 -20.36 -7.50 -7.54
N LEU A 232 -19.10 -7.11 -7.40
CA LEU A 232 -17.98 -8.04 -7.41
C LEU A 232 -18.09 -9.05 -6.25
N HIS A 233 -18.27 -8.58 -5.01
CA HIS A 233 -18.43 -9.46 -3.85
C HIS A 233 -19.68 -10.33 -3.95
N LEU A 234 -20.85 -9.73 -4.22
CA LEU A 234 -22.12 -10.45 -4.34
C LEU A 234 -22.09 -11.48 -5.48
N GLY A 235 -21.54 -11.09 -6.64
CA GLY A 235 -21.41 -11.97 -7.80
C GLY A 235 -20.51 -13.17 -7.52
N ARG A 236 -19.41 -12.97 -6.78
CA ARG A 236 -18.53 -14.06 -6.35
C ARG A 236 -19.21 -14.97 -5.32
N THR A 237 -19.91 -14.42 -4.34
CA THR A 237 -20.68 -15.22 -3.37
C THR A 237 -21.78 -16.03 -4.05
N ASP A 238 -22.49 -15.46 -5.03
CA ASP A 238 -23.51 -16.17 -5.80
C ASP A 238 -22.92 -17.26 -6.70
N ALA A 239 -21.81 -16.98 -7.37
CA ALA A 239 -21.07 -17.97 -8.15
C ALA A 239 -20.58 -19.13 -7.27
N LEU A 240 -20.05 -18.84 -6.08
CA LEU A 240 -19.62 -19.86 -5.12
C LEU A 240 -20.79 -20.77 -4.70
N LYS A 241 -21.95 -20.19 -4.37
CA LYS A 241 -23.16 -20.95 -4.03
C LYS A 241 -23.59 -21.85 -5.17
N ARG A 242 -23.64 -21.34 -6.40
CA ARG A 242 -23.95 -22.12 -7.61
C ARG A 242 -22.96 -23.26 -7.85
N LEU A 243 -21.68 -23.04 -7.59
CA LEU A 243 -20.64 -24.05 -7.71
C LEU A 243 -20.68 -25.09 -6.60
N LEU A 244 -21.18 -24.78 -5.40
CA LEU A 244 -21.27 -25.72 -4.26
C LEU A 244 -22.56 -26.56 -4.26
N LEU A 245 -23.66 -26.00 -4.81
CA LEU A 245 -25.00 -26.61 -4.78
C LEU A 245 -25.06 -28.06 -5.30
N PRO A 246 -24.47 -28.42 -6.45
CA PRO A 246 -24.54 -29.80 -6.96
C PRO A 246 -23.65 -30.76 -6.15
N PRO A 247 -24.18 -31.85 -5.59
CA PRO A 247 -23.37 -32.89 -4.95
C PRO A 247 -22.59 -33.73 -5.99
N PRO A 248 -21.62 -34.57 -5.56
CA PRO A 248 -21.00 -35.57 -6.42
C PRO A 248 -22.04 -36.48 -7.08
N VAL A 249 -21.82 -36.85 -8.34
CA VAL A 249 -22.76 -37.66 -9.11
C VAL A 249 -22.80 -39.10 -8.54
N PRO A 250 -23.97 -39.64 -8.19
CA PRO A 250 -24.07 -41.03 -7.74
C PRO A 250 -23.76 -41.99 -8.89
N HIS A 251 -23.07 -43.09 -8.59
CA HIS A 251 -22.80 -44.14 -9.57
C HIS A 251 -23.90 -45.23 -9.53
N PRO A 252 -24.12 -45.98 -10.63
CA PRO A 252 -25.03 -47.12 -10.64
C PRO A 252 -24.66 -48.18 -9.59
N LEU A 253 -25.66 -48.88 -9.04
CA LEU A 253 -25.45 -49.94 -8.08
C LEU A 253 -24.62 -51.07 -8.71
N THR A 254 -23.42 -51.31 -8.17
CA THR A 254 -22.55 -52.41 -8.59
C THR A 254 -22.79 -53.64 -7.71
N PRO A 255 -22.98 -54.83 -8.30
CA PRO A 255 -23.10 -56.06 -7.53
C PRO A 255 -21.77 -56.38 -6.83
N GLY A 256 -21.77 -56.48 -5.49
CA GLY A 256 -20.54 -56.73 -4.71
C GLY A 256 -20.38 -56.06 -3.33
N PHE A 257 -21.40 -55.36 -2.79
CA PHE A 257 -21.46 -54.87 -1.39
C PHE A 257 -20.57 -53.67 -0.95
N GLU A 258 -19.95 -52.90 -1.84
CA GLU A 258 -19.13 -51.76 -1.37
C GLU A 258 -19.84 -50.40 -1.26
N CYS A 259 -21.04 -50.23 -1.83
CA CYS A 259 -21.79 -48.98 -1.72
C CYS A 259 -23.28 -49.18 -2.01
N ASP A 260 -24.12 -48.87 -1.02
CA ASP A 260 -25.58 -48.87 -1.15
C ASP A 260 -26.13 -47.44 -1.32
N VAL A 261 -27.44 -47.34 -1.54
CA VAL A 261 -28.13 -46.06 -1.72
C VAL A 261 -27.98 -45.17 -0.47
N ASP A 262 -27.92 -45.76 0.73
CA ASP A 262 -27.80 -45.01 1.97
C ASP A 262 -26.41 -44.42 2.15
N ALA A 263 -25.35 -45.13 1.75
CA ALA A 263 -23.99 -44.60 1.68
C ALA A 263 -23.88 -43.43 0.69
N GLN A 264 -24.52 -43.50 -0.47
CA GLN A 264 -24.56 -42.40 -1.44
C GLN A 264 -25.31 -41.18 -0.88
N LYS A 265 -26.44 -41.39 -0.20
CA LYS A 265 -27.18 -40.31 0.49
C LYS A 265 -26.36 -39.71 1.63
N ALA A 266 -25.62 -40.51 2.39
CA ALA A 266 -24.74 -40.04 3.45
C ALA A 266 -23.62 -39.14 2.90
N LEU A 267 -23.02 -39.52 1.77
CA LEU A 267 -22.03 -38.69 1.06
C LEU A 267 -22.63 -37.36 0.60
N ALA A 268 -23.83 -37.37 0.01
CA ALA A 268 -24.50 -36.14 -0.40
C ALA A 268 -24.80 -35.20 0.79
N ARG A 269 -25.15 -35.75 1.96
CA ARG A 269 -25.33 -34.96 3.19
C ARG A 269 -24.01 -34.41 3.72
N ALA A 270 -22.95 -35.22 3.72
CA ALA A 270 -21.61 -34.78 4.15
C ALA A 270 -21.08 -33.66 3.24
N TRP A 271 -21.31 -33.77 1.92
CA TRP A 271 -21.04 -32.70 0.97
C TRP A 271 -21.80 -31.42 1.30
N ALA A 272 -23.12 -31.52 1.51
CA ALA A 272 -23.96 -30.37 1.84
C ALA A 272 -23.50 -29.67 3.13
N LEU A 273 -23.14 -30.45 4.16
CA LEU A 273 -22.61 -29.92 5.41
C LEU A 273 -21.28 -29.19 5.20
N ALA A 274 -20.33 -29.79 4.48
CA ALA A 274 -19.05 -29.14 4.18
C ALA A 274 -19.22 -27.86 3.36
N CYS A 275 -20.14 -27.86 2.39
CA CYS A 275 -20.48 -26.67 1.63
C CYS A 275 -21.06 -25.56 2.52
N ALA A 276 -21.94 -25.92 3.47
CA ALA A 276 -22.50 -24.97 4.42
C ALA A 276 -21.40 -24.32 5.28
N TYR A 277 -20.42 -25.10 5.76
CA TYR A 277 -19.27 -24.56 6.50
C TYR A 277 -18.45 -23.57 5.67
N VAL A 278 -18.13 -23.90 4.42
CA VAL A 278 -17.39 -22.99 3.53
C VAL A 278 -18.16 -21.68 3.30
N VAL A 279 -19.47 -21.75 3.07
CA VAL A 279 -20.30 -20.56 2.87
C VAL A 279 -20.37 -19.69 4.13
N VAL A 280 -20.42 -20.30 5.31
CA VAL A 280 -20.49 -19.59 6.60
C VAL A 280 -19.14 -18.97 6.98
N GLU A 281 -18.03 -19.67 6.78
CA GLU A 281 -16.69 -19.14 7.09
C GLU A 281 -16.27 -18.03 6.13
N GLY A 282 -16.90 -17.91 4.96
CA GLY A 282 -16.64 -16.84 4.00
C GLY A 282 -15.23 -16.85 3.40
N ARG A 283 -14.46 -17.94 3.60
CA ARG A 283 -13.11 -18.11 3.08
C ARG A 283 -13.08 -19.15 1.97
N PRO A 284 -13.29 -18.75 0.71
CA PRO A 284 -13.25 -19.70 -0.40
C PRO A 284 -11.86 -20.32 -0.60
N ASP A 285 -10.80 -19.72 -0.06
CA ASP A 285 -9.43 -20.24 -0.15
C ASP A 285 -9.24 -21.55 0.65
N SER A 286 -10.15 -21.87 1.58
CA SER A 286 -10.15 -23.14 2.30
C SER A 286 -10.92 -24.26 1.58
N LEU A 287 -11.52 -24.00 0.41
CA LEU A 287 -12.34 -24.97 -0.33
C LEU A 287 -11.68 -26.34 -0.48
N ALA A 288 -10.41 -26.35 -0.92
CA ALA A 288 -9.66 -27.59 -1.10
C ALA A 288 -9.45 -28.31 0.25
N ALA A 289 -9.07 -27.57 1.30
CA ALA A 289 -8.82 -28.12 2.62
C ALA A 289 -10.08 -28.72 3.26
N SER A 290 -11.26 -28.12 3.03
CA SER A 290 -12.53 -28.61 3.58
C SER A 290 -13.11 -29.79 2.81
N LEU A 291 -12.90 -29.86 1.48
CA LEU A 291 -13.56 -30.85 0.62
C LEU A 291 -12.71 -32.09 0.31
N ILE A 292 -11.39 -31.98 0.23
CA ILE A 292 -10.49 -33.11 -0.06
C ILE A 292 -10.60 -34.23 1.01
N PRO A 293 -10.68 -33.95 2.32
CA PRO A 293 -10.78 -34.99 3.35
C PRO A 293 -12.03 -35.86 3.22
N LEU A 294 -13.11 -35.37 2.61
CA LEU A 294 -14.34 -36.16 2.40
C LEU A 294 -14.08 -37.38 1.49
N GLY A 295 -13.16 -37.27 0.53
CA GLY A 295 -12.80 -38.38 -0.36
C GLY A 295 -11.95 -39.46 0.33
N ALA A 296 -11.10 -39.07 1.27
CA ALA A 296 -10.18 -39.98 1.96
C ALA A 296 -10.88 -41.02 2.83
N HIS A 297 -12.07 -40.72 3.34
CA HIS A 297 -12.84 -41.60 4.22
C HIS A 297 -13.76 -42.57 3.45
N LEU A 298 -13.83 -42.48 2.12
CA LEU A 298 -14.69 -43.33 1.29
C LEU A 298 -14.02 -44.67 0.98
N ARG A 299 -14.70 -45.77 1.31
CA ARG A 299 -14.23 -47.14 0.98
C ARG A 299 -14.48 -47.50 -0.48
N CYS A 300 -15.60 -47.08 -1.04
CA CYS A 300 -15.95 -47.31 -2.44
C CYS A 300 -15.08 -46.46 -3.38
N SER A 301 -14.38 -47.12 -4.30
CA SER A 301 -13.51 -46.48 -5.30
C SER A 301 -14.26 -45.58 -6.30
N LEU A 302 -15.50 -45.93 -6.66
CA LEU A 302 -16.33 -45.15 -7.57
C LEU A 302 -16.82 -43.85 -6.91
N CYS A 303 -17.27 -43.91 -5.65
CA CYS A 303 -17.62 -42.71 -4.88
C CYS A 303 -16.41 -41.78 -4.71
N ARG A 304 -15.22 -42.34 -4.45
CA ARG A 304 -13.98 -41.56 -4.33
C ARG A 304 -13.65 -40.83 -5.63
N ARG A 305 -13.70 -41.52 -6.77
CA ARG A 305 -13.46 -40.90 -8.08
C ARG A 305 -14.47 -39.79 -8.38
N SER A 306 -15.76 -40.04 -8.20
CA SER A 306 -16.82 -39.03 -8.41
C SER A 306 -16.61 -37.80 -7.52
N MET A 307 -16.18 -38.02 -6.26
CA MET A 307 -15.84 -36.94 -5.34
C MET A 307 -14.63 -36.13 -5.82
N GLU A 308 -13.54 -36.79 -6.22
CA GLU A 308 -12.33 -36.13 -6.73
C GLU A 308 -12.62 -35.32 -8.00
N GLU A 309 -13.34 -35.90 -8.97
CA GLU A 309 -13.79 -35.21 -10.19
C GLU A 309 -14.64 -33.98 -9.85
N ARG A 310 -15.54 -34.12 -8.87
CA ARG A 310 -16.40 -33.03 -8.43
C ARG A 310 -15.61 -31.89 -7.78
N VAL A 311 -14.65 -32.21 -6.91
CA VAL A 311 -13.76 -31.23 -6.27
C VAL A 311 -12.90 -30.52 -7.30
N ASN A 312 -12.30 -31.26 -8.23
CA ASN A 312 -11.49 -30.67 -9.30
C ASN A 312 -12.29 -29.74 -10.21
N SER A 313 -13.51 -30.15 -10.59
CA SER A 313 -14.44 -29.30 -11.34
C SER A 313 -14.83 -28.05 -10.56
N LEU A 314 -15.06 -28.18 -9.25
CA LEU A 314 -15.38 -27.04 -8.39
C LEU A 314 -14.21 -26.05 -8.30
N LEU A 315 -12.99 -26.53 -8.04
CA LEU A 315 -11.79 -25.69 -7.93
C LEU A 315 -11.48 -24.99 -9.25
N SER A 316 -11.58 -25.71 -10.37
CA SER A 316 -11.41 -25.12 -11.71
C SER A 316 -12.48 -24.05 -11.98
N GLY A 317 -13.75 -24.34 -11.67
CA GLY A 317 -14.83 -23.38 -11.81
C GLY A 317 -14.65 -22.15 -10.93
N TRP A 318 -14.19 -22.33 -9.69
CA TRP A 318 -13.94 -21.24 -8.74
C TRP A 318 -12.81 -20.32 -9.21
N ASN A 319 -11.71 -20.89 -9.68
CA ASN A 319 -10.57 -20.13 -10.21
C ASN A 319 -10.93 -19.32 -11.47
N ALA A 320 -11.96 -19.74 -12.21
CA ALA A 320 -12.47 -19.00 -13.37
C ALA A 320 -13.42 -17.85 -13.01
N VAL A 321 -13.89 -17.76 -11.76
CA VAL A 321 -14.80 -16.68 -11.33
C VAL A 321 -14.06 -15.35 -11.30
N LYS A 322 -14.63 -14.34 -11.98
CA LYS A 322 -14.09 -12.97 -12.03
C LYS A 322 -13.71 -12.45 -10.63
N CYS A 323 -12.50 -11.91 -10.51
CA CYS A 323 -11.94 -11.38 -9.26
C CYS A 323 -11.73 -9.85 -9.28
N THR A 324 -12.10 -9.18 -10.37
CA THR A 324 -11.95 -7.73 -10.55
C THR A 324 -13.28 -7.05 -10.87
N ILE A 325 -13.39 -5.74 -10.60
CA ILE A 325 -14.56 -4.91 -10.96
C ILE A 325 -14.75 -4.67 -12.46
#